data_AF-A0A9Q0VSL9-F1
#
_entry.id   AF-A0A9Q0VSL9-F1
#
_cell.length_a   1.000
_cell.length_b   1.000
_cell.length_c   1.000
_cell.angle_alpha   90.00
_cell.angle_beta   90.00
_cell.angle_gamma   90.00
#
_symmetry.space_group_name_H-M   'P 1'
#
loop_
_entity.id
_entity.type
_entity.pdbx_description
1 polymer ?
#
loop_
_entity_poly.entity_id
_entity_poly.type
_entity_poly.pdbx_seq_one_letter_code
_entity_poly.pdbx_strand_id
1 'polypeptide(L)'
;MGRDLHLSKLLSFLCFESQSSEDHGLVGHKGYSRVVYCNDPDNPEAINLNYRGNYVSTTKYTALNFIPKSLFEQFRRVANFYFVVVACVSFTPLAPYSAPSVAVPLLVVIGATMCKEGVEDWRRRKQDIEANNRRANVYHKNHTFQETRWKKLRVGDIVKVSRDEYFPADLLLLSSSYEDGFCYVETRNLDGETSLKSKLALEVTSSLREEESLKKFMATIKCEDPNDNLYSFVGTLHHNGNEYPLSPRQILLRDSKLKNTEFIYGVVIFTGHDTKVMQNALDPPSKRSKIERRMDKIVYLLFSMLILISFIGSIFFGIETMRDFRGGRFRRWYLRPDDTTVFFDPQRAPISAFFHFLTGLMLYGYLIPISLYVSIEIVKGFTDHFH
;
A
#
# COMPACT_ATOMS: atom_id res chain seq x y z
N MET A 1 -34.70 25.56 34.88
CA MET A 1 -34.12 25.00 33.64
C MET A 1 -32.60 25.09 33.79
N GLY A 2 -31.82 24.06 34.11
CA GLY A 2 -31.99 22.63 33.88
C GLY A 2 -30.75 22.14 33.14
N ARG A 3 -29.69 21.85 33.91
CA ARG A 3 -28.55 20.93 33.66
C ARG A 3 -27.77 21.02 32.33
N ASP A 4 -26.48 21.34 32.42
CA ASP A 4 -25.41 20.38 32.08
C ASP A 4 -24.01 21.02 32.28
N LEU A 5 -23.41 20.70 33.43
CA LEU A 5 -21.99 20.82 33.70
C LEU A 5 -21.61 19.56 34.47
N HIS A 6 -20.38 19.06 34.23
CA HIS A 6 -19.67 17.99 34.94
C HIS A 6 -19.75 16.56 34.38
N LEU A 7 -18.95 16.29 33.33
CA LEU A 7 -18.51 14.92 32.98
C LEU A 7 -17.03 14.85 32.56
N SER A 8 -16.19 15.75 33.06
CA SER A 8 -14.73 15.75 32.80
C SER A 8 -13.85 15.65 34.05
N LYS A 9 -14.45 15.52 35.24
CA LYS A 9 -13.73 15.51 36.54
C LYS A 9 -13.90 14.23 37.37
N LEU A 10 -14.44 13.17 36.77
CA LEU A 10 -14.68 11.87 37.43
C LEU A 10 -13.73 10.75 36.97
N LEU A 11 -12.78 11.03 36.07
CA LEU A 11 -11.79 10.05 35.58
C LEU A 11 -10.35 10.38 36.01
N SER A 12 -10.12 11.41 36.82
CA SER A 12 -8.78 11.80 37.29
C SER A 12 -8.42 11.27 38.68
N PHE A 13 -9.22 10.40 39.28
CA PHE A 13 -9.02 9.91 40.64
C PHE A 13 -9.37 8.42 40.76
N LEU A 14 -8.64 7.57 40.06
CA LEU A 14 -8.44 6.19 40.49
C LEU A 14 -6.95 5.87 40.38
N CYS A 15 -6.27 6.21 41.47
CA CYS A 15 -5.05 5.60 41.96
C CYS A 15 -4.77 4.19 41.42
N PHE A 16 -3.57 4.01 40.91
CA PHE A 16 -2.70 2.98 41.47
C PHE A 16 -1.28 3.53 41.57
N GLU A 17 -0.88 3.82 42.81
CA GLU A 17 0.50 3.95 43.22
C GLU A 17 0.95 2.56 43.72
N SER A 18 2.23 2.22 43.51
CA SER A 18 2.89 0.89 43.64
C SER A 18 2.75 0.00 42.39
N GLN A 19 3.80 -0.55 41.77
CA GLN A 19 5.11 -0.96 42.27
C GLN A 19 6.24 -0.56 41.29
N SER A 20 7.26 0.14 41.79
CA SER A 20 8.58 0.19 41.17
C SER A 20 9.35 -1.08 41.50
N SER A 21 9.04 -2.17 40.81
CA SER A 21 9.85 -3.40 40.69
C SER A 21 9.05 -4.40 39.85
N GLU A 22 9.72 -5.04 38.87
CA GLU A 22 9.22 -6.13 38.02
C GLU A 22 8.58 -5.83 36.65
N ASP A 23 9.06 -4.82 35.91
CA ASP A 23 8.65 -4.60 34.50
C ASP A 23 9.65 -5.13 33.45
N HIS A 24 10.64 -5.92 33.86
CA HIS A 24 11.65 -6.48 32.95
C HIS A 24 11.13 -7.63 32.07
N GLY A 25 9.98 -8.22 32.39
CA GLY A 25 9.41 -9.35 31.64
C GLY A 25 8.58 -8.97 30.40
N LEU A 26 8.23 -7.68 30.23
CA LEU A 26 7.38 -7.22 29.12
C LEU A 26 8.18 -6.63 27.95
N VAL A 27 9.47 -6.38 28.15
CA VAL A 27 10.37 -5.79 27.16
C VAL A 27 10.49 -6.70 25.93
N GLY A 28 10.16 -6.19 24.74
CA GLY A 28 10.11 -6.97 23.50
C GLY A 28 8.73 -7.45 23.05
N HIS A 29 7.66 -7.18 23.82
CA HIS A 29 6.27 -7.35 23.38
C HIS A 29 5.68 -6.07 22.75
N LYS A 30 4.55 -6.18 22.05
CA LYS A 30 3.93 -5.06 21.33
C LYS A 30 3.54 -3.93 22.29
N GLY A 31 4.22 -2.78 22.21
CA GLY A 31 4.04 -1.63 23.11
C GLY A 31 5.12 -1.50 24.19
N TYR A 32 6.15 -2.36 24.18
CA TYR A 32 7.24 -2.39 25.15
C TYR A 32 8.60 -2.37 24.42
N SER A 33 9.46 -1.43 24.82
CA SER A 33 10.77 -1.10 24.22
C SER A 33 11.54 -2.29 23.60
N ARG A 34 12.12 -2.08 22.41
CA ARG A 34 12.96 -3.07 21.71
C ARG A 34 14.27 -3.31 22.46
N VAL A 35 14.74 -4.56 22.46
CA VAL A 35 16.04 -4.98 23.03
C VAL A 35 16.89 -5.62 21.96
N VAL A 36 18.13 -5.18 21.85
CA VAL A 36 19.10 -5.70 20.87
C VAL A 36 20.33 -6.19 21.62
N TYR A 37 20.60 -7.48 21.52
CA TYR A 37 21.83 -8.08 22.01
C TYR A 37 22.88 -7.98 20.90
N CYS A 38 23.93 -7.20 21.14
CA CYS A 38 24.97 -6.94 20.16
C CYS A 38 25.97 -8.09 20.15
N ASN A 39 26.33 -8.58 18.96
CA ASN A 39 27.41 -9.56 18.78
C ASN A 39 27.18 -10.92 19.47
N ASP A 40 25.92 -11.25 19.80
CA ASP A 40 25.54 -12.51 20.47
C ASP A 40 24.36 -13.20 19.75
N PRO A 41 24.62 -13.80 18.57
CA PRO A 41 23.56 -14.34 17.72
C PRO A 41 22.94 -15.66 18.21
N ASP A 42 23.58 -16.34 19.17
CA ASP A 42 23.07 -17.58 19.78
C ASP A 42 22.34 -17.33 21.09
N ASN A 43 22.21 -16.08 21.51
CA ASN A 43 21.53 -15.74 22.73
C ASN A 43 20.07 -16.23 22.67
N PRO A 44 19.64 -17.14 23.57
CA PRO A 44 18.28 -17.66 23.55
C PRO A 44 17.24 -16.56 23.76
N GLU A 45 17.56 -15.52 24.52
CA GLU A 45 16.68 -14.37 24.72
C GLU A 45 16.49 -13.59 23.41
N ALA A 46 17.57 -13.34 22.66
CA ALA A 46 17.49 -12.70 21.35
C ALA A 46 16.70 -13.52 20.33
N ILE A 47 16.82 -14.85 20.37
CA ILE A 47 16.05 -15.76 19.50
C ILE A 47 14.56 -15.73 19.87
N ASN A 48 14.23 -15.70 21.17
CA ASN A 48 12.85 -15.67 21.65
C ASN A 48 12.11 -14.37 21.29
N LEU A 49 12.83 -13.25 21.12
CA LEU A 49 12.25 -11.99 20.65
C LEU A 49 11.68 -12.06 19.22
N ASN A 50 12.15 -13.01 18.40
CA ASN A 50 11.62 -13.32 17.08
C ASN A 50 11.37 -12.10 16.17
N TYR A 51 12.36 -11.21 16.07
CA TYR A 51 12.27 -10.02 15.23
C TYR A 51 12.13 -10.36 13.74
N ARG A 52 11.43 -9.48 13.00
CA ARG A 52 11.21 -9.65 11.56
C ARG A 52 12.55 -9.64 10.81
N GLY A 53 12.64 -10.48 9.78
CA GLY A 53 13.81 -10.51 8.90
C GLY A 53 13.96 -9.23 8.07
N ASN A 54 15.16 -9.01 7.53
CA ASN A 54 15.47 -7.80 6.76
C ASN A 54 14.98 -7.79 5.30
N TYR A 55 14.05 -8.70 4.96
CA TYR A 55 13.40 -8.73 3.65
C TYR A 55 12.36 -7.61 3.56
N VAL A 56 12.43 -6.81 2.50
CA VAL A 56 11.48 -5.74 2.20
C VAL A 56 10.64 -6.12 0.99
N SER A 57 9.33 -5.87 1.04
CA SER A 57 8.47 -5.98 -0.14
C SER A 57 7.53 -4.80 -0.27
N THR A 58 7.47 -4.24 -1.47
CA THR A 58 6.59 -3.13 -1.87
C THR A 58 5.51 -3.58 -2.86
N THR A 59 5.50 -4.86 -3.23
CA THR A 59 4.48 -5.44 -4.12
C THR A 59 3.12 -5.53 -3.44
N LYS A 60 2.07 -5.21 -4.19
CA LYS A 60 0.69 -5.30 -3.74
C LYS A 60 0.11 -6.70 -3.91
N TYR A 61 0.57 -7.41 -4.93
CA TYR A 61 0.04 -8.70 -5.32
C TYR A 61 1.07 -9.80 -5.14
N THR A 62 0.57 -11.00 -4.86
CA THR A 62 1.32 -12.26 -5.03
C THR A 62 0.87 -12.89 -6.34
N ALA A 63 1.70 -13.76 -6.93
CA ALA A 63 1.37 -14.41 -8.19
C ALA A 63 0.00 -15.13 -8.18
N LEU A 64 -0.40 -15.67 -7.02
CA LEU A 64 -1.68 -16.36 -6.83
C LEU A 64 -2.86 -15.40 -6.61
N ASN A 65 -2.64 -14.28 -5.91
CA ASN A 65 -3.73 -13.37 -5.55
C ASN A 65 -3.93 -12.22 -6.55
N PHE A 66 -3.05 -12.08 -7.55
CA PHE A 66 -3.08 -11.02 -8.54
C PHE A 66 -4.43 -10.94 -9.26
N ILE A 67 -4.85 -12.03 -9.92
CA ILE A 67 -6.11 -12.08 -10.68
C ILE A 67 -7.33 -11.78 -9.78
N PRO A 68 -7.57 -12.49 -8.66
CA PRO A 68 -8.77 -12.26 -7.86
C PRO A 68 -8.78 -10.87 -7.19
N LYS A 69 -7.64 -10.38 -6.70
CA LYS A 69 -7.59 -9.04 -6.09
C LYS A 69 -7.71 -7.93 -7.12
N SER A 70 -7.01 -8.03 -8.25
CA SER A 70 -7.08 -7.01 -9.30
C SER A 70 -8.49 -6.94 -9.91
N LEU A 71 -9.14 -8.08 -10.19
CA LEU A 71 -10.54 -8.10 -10.62
C LEU A 71 -11.47 -7.48 -9.57
N PHE A 72 -11.30 -7.80 -8.28
CA PHE A 72 -12.09 -7.20 -7.22
C PHE A 72 -11.93 -5.67 -7.19
N GLU A 73 -10.72 -5.16 -7.41
CA GLU A 73 -10.47 -3.72 -7.49
C GLU A 73 -11.05 -3.06 -8.73
N GLN A 74 -11.06 -3.75 -9.87
CA GLN A 74 -11.74 -3.28 -11.07
C GLN A 74 -13.26 -3.21 -10.83
N PHE A 75 -13.88 -4.21 -10.21
CA PHE A 75 -15.33 -4.22 -9.94
C PHE A 75 -15.79 -3.37 -8.77
N ARG A 76 -14.87 -2.88 -7.95
CA ARG A 76 -15.16 -1.81 -7.02
C ARG A 76 -15.71 -0.57 -7.77
N ARG A 77 -15.27 -0.30 -9.00
CA ARG A 77 -15.74 0.85 -9.79
C ARG A 77 -17.16 0.62 -10.30
N VAL A 78 -18.03 1.61 -10.07
CA VAL A 78 -19.48 1.48 -10.36
C VAL A 78 -19.73 1.23 -11.85
N ALA A 79 -18.96 1.88 -12.73
CA ALA A 79 -19.09 1.72 -14.16
C ALA A 79 -18.74 0.29 -14.64
N ASN A 80 -17.69 -0.32 -14.07
CA ASN A 80 -17.32 -1.68 -14.45
C ASN A 80 -18.42 -2.67 -14.06
N PHE A 81 -19.05 -2.48 -12.89
CA PHE A 81 -20.23 -3.26 -12.51
C PHE A 81 -21.41 -3.03 -13.47
N TYR A 82 -21.71 -1.78 -13.83
CA TYR A 82 -22.74 -1.45 -14.83
C TYR A 82 -22.50 -2.16 -16.16
N PHE A 83 -21.29 -2.12 -16.71
CA PHE A 83 -21.00 -2.75 -18.00
C PHE A 83 -21.07 -4.27 -17.95
N VAL A 84 -20.75 -4.91 -16.82
CA VAL A 84 -20.98 -6.37 -16.66
C VAL A 84 -22.47 -6.68 -16.69
N VAL A 85 -23.30 -5.90 -15.99
CA VAL A 85 -24.76 -6.09 -16.03
C VAL A 85 -25.30 -5.94 -17.45
N VAL A 86 -24.88 -4.89 -18.18
CA VAL A 86 -25.27 -4.68 -19.58
C VAL A 86 -24.78 -5.82 -20.47
N ALA A 87 -23.54 -6.28 -20.29
CA ALA A 87 -23.00 -7.42 -21.03
C ALA A 87 -23.82 -8.70 -20.78
N CYS A 88 -24.22 -8.99 -19.54
CA CYS A 88 -25.07 -10.13 -19.22
C CYS A 88 -26.47 -10.02 -19.87
N VAL A 89 -27.11 -8.85 -19.81
CA VAL A 89 -28.43 -8.63 -20.42
C VAL A 89 -28.35 -8.64 -21.95
N SER A 90 -27.21 -8.29 -22.55
CA SER A 90 -27.01 -8.28 -24.00
C SER A 90 -27.13 -9.67 -24.66
N PHE A 91 -27.02 -10.77 -23.90
CA PHE A 91 -27.27 -12.13 -24.39
C PHE A 91 -28.76 -12.49 -24.52
N THR A 92 -29.64 -11.60 -24.08
CA THR A 92 -31.09 -11.80 -24.17
C THR A 92 -31.65 -11.17 -25.45
N PRO A 93 -32.82 -11.64 -25.94
CA PRO A 93 -33.50 -11.04 -27.11
C PRO A 93 -33.95 -9.59 -26.91
N LEU A 94 -33.85 -9.06 -25.68
CA LEU A 94 -34.15 -7.66 -25.37
C LEU A 94 -33.12 -6.71 -25.98
N ALA A 95 -31.91 -7.19 -26.24
CA ALA A 95 -30.79 -6.36 -26.64
C ALA A 95 -30.98 -5.87 -28.09
N PRO A 96 -30.89 -4.55 -28.35
CA PRO A 96 -30.99 -4.01 -29.71
C PRO A 96 -29.70 -4.23 -30.54
N TYR A 97 -28.67 -4.84 -29.93
CA TYR A 97 -27.37 -5.10 -30.52
C TYR A 97 -26.87 -6.50 -30.13
N SER A 98 -25.89 -7.01 -30.86
CA SER A 98 -25.29 -8.33 -30.59
C SER A 98 -24.44 -8.31 -29.31
N ALA A 99 -24.55 -9.33 -28.45
CA ALA A 99 -23.75 -9.43 -27.22
C ALA A 99 -22.21 -9.20 -27.39
N PRO A 100 -21.56 -9.71 -28.46
CA PRO A 100 -20.13 -9.47 -28.67
C PRO A 100 -19.73 -7.99 -28.77
N SER A 101 -20.62 -7.12 -29.26
CA SER A 101 -20.30 -5.69 -29.42
C SER A 101 -20.15 -4.95 -28.08
N VAL A 102 -20.64 -5.52 -26.98
CA VAL A 102 -20.45 -4.98 -25.61
C VAL A 102 -19.42 -5.79 -24.84
N ALA A 103 -19.46 -7.12 -24.93
CA ALA A 103 -18.57 -7.99 -24.17
C ALA A 103 -17.09 -7.81 -24.58
N VAL A 104 -16.79 -7.69 -25.87
CA VAL A 104 -15.40 -7.57 -26.35
C VAL A 104 -14.73 -6.28 -25.86
N PRO A 105 -15.33 -5.07 -26.04
CA PRO A 105 -14.74 -3.84 -25.48
C PRO A 105 -14.54 -3.90 -23.97
N LEU A 106 -15.50 -4.45 -23.21
CA LEU A 106 -15.38 -4.60 -21.76
C LEU A 106 -14.19 -5.48 -21.36
N LEU A 107 -14.03 -6.64 -22.00
CA LEU A 107 -12.91 -7.55 -21.74
C LEU A 107 -11.57 -6.94 -22.10
N VAL A 108 -11.48 -6.22 -23.23
CA VAL A 108 -10.27 -5.51 -23.64
C VAL A 108 -9.90 -4.43 -22.63
N VAL A 109 -10.89 -3.66 -22.16
CA VAL A 109 -10.70 -2.61 -21.17
C VAL A 109 -10.20 -3.18 -19.84
N ILE A 110 -10.91 -4.15 -19.26
CA ILE A 110 -10.51 -4.77 -17.98
C ILE A 110 -9.15 -5.49 -18.14
N GLY A 111 -8.93 -6.17 -19.26
CA GLY A 111 -7.67 -6.84 -19.55
C GLY A 111 -6.50 -5.85 -19.64
N ALA A 112 -6.67 -4.72 -20.32
CA ALA A 112 -5.64 -3.70 -20.44
C ALA A 112 -5.30 -3.06 -19.09
N THR A 113 -6.29 -2.75 -18.25
CA THR A 113 -6.05 -2.18 -16.91
C THR A 113 -5.34 -3.18 -16.00
N MET A 114 -5.78 -4.44 -15.99
CA MET A 114 -5.11 -5.51 -15.25
C MET A 114 -3.67 -5.73 -15.74
N CYS A 115 -3.44 -5.79 -17.05
CA CYS A 115 -2.09 -5.92 -17.61
C CYS A 115 -1.17 -4.79 -17.16
N LYS A 116 -1.64 -3.53 -17.20
CA LYS A 116 -0.90 -2.38 -16.71
C LYS A 116 -0.53 -2.54 -15.23
N GLU A 117 -1.50 -2.84 -14.37
CA GLU A 117 -1.26 -3.09 -12.94
C GLU A 117 -0.23 -4.21 -12.72
N GLY A 118 -0.30 -5.28 -13.52
CA GLY A 118 0.66 -6.38 -13.48
C GLY A 118 2.08 -5.95 -13.85
N VAL A 119 2.25 -5.11 -14.88
CA VAL A 119 3.56 -4.57 -15.26
C VAL A 119 4.13 -3.67 -14.16
N GLU A 120 3.32 -2.81 -13.55
CA GLU A 120 3.74 -1.95 -12.45
C GLU A 120 4.19 -2.76 -11.22
N ASP A 121 3.41 -3.74 -10.81
CA ASP A 121 3.74 -4.59 -9.66
C ASP A 121 4.97 -5.47 -9.94
N TRP A 122 5.16 -5.93 -11.18
CA TRP A 122 6.37 -6.64 -11.60
C TRP A 122 7.63 -5.75 -11.51
N ARG A 123 7.53 -4.49 -11.92
CA ARG A 123 8.66 -3.54 -11.79
C ARG A 123 9.03 -3.32 -10.33
N ARG A 124 8.05 -3.16 -9.42
CA ARG A 124 8.29 -3.10 -7.97
C ARG A 124 8.97 -4.37 -7.46
N ARG A 125 8.48 -5.54 -7.87
CA ARG A 125 9.10 -6.82 -7.51
C ARG A 125 10.56 -6.91 -7.96
N LYS A 126 10.89 -6.43 -9.16
CA LYS A 126 12.27 -6.40 -9.65
C LYS A 126 13.16 -5.52 -8.76
N GLN A 127 12.67 -4.34 -8.38
CA GLN A 127 13.38 -3.42 -7.46
C GLN A 127 13.56 -4.04 -6.06
N ASP A 128 12.52 -4.66 -5.51
CA ASP A 128 12.59 -5.38 -4.24
C ASP A 128 13.65 -6.50 -4.29
N ILE A 129 13.67 -7.30 -5.36
CA ILE A 129 14.65 -8.38 -5.54
C ILE A 129 16.07 -7.82 -5.60
N GLU A 130 16.27 -6.71 -6.32
CA GLU A 130 17.58 -6.06 -6.39
C GLU A 130 18.05 -5.57 -5.02
N ALA A 131 17.21 -4.80 -4.32
CA ALA A 131 17.51 -4.26 -2.98
C ALA A 131 17.80 -5.39 -1.97
N ASN A 132 16.97 -6.42 -1.93
CA ASN A 132 17.11 -7.54 -0.99
C ASN A 132 18.35 -8.42 -1.24
N ASN A 133 18.90 -8.40 -2.46
CA ASN A 133 20.11 -9.16 -2.82
C ASN A 133 21.38 -8.30 -2.86
N ARG A 134 21.30 -7.00 -2.55
CA ARG A 134 22.50 -6.18 -2.27
C ARG A 134 23.32 -6.82 -1.15
N ARG A 135 24.61 -6.54 -1.15
CA ARG A 135 25.58 -7.18 -0.26
C ARG A 135 25.97 -6.23 0.87
N ALA A 136 26.34 -6.80 2.01
CA ALA A 136 26.83 -6.10 3.19
C ALA A 136 27.86 -6.99 3.89
N ASN A 137 28.87 -6.36 4.49
CA ASN A 137 29.88 -7.07 5.26
C ASN A 137 29.39 -7.22 6.70
N VAL A 138 29.20 -8.46 7.14
CA VAL A 138 28.69 -8.80 8.48
C VAL A 138 29.80 -9.45 9.28
N TYR A 139 29.97 -9.05 10.53
CA TYR A 139 30.92 -9.65 11.45
C TYR A 139 30.37 -11.00 11.94
N HIS A 140 31.07 -12.08 11.62
CA HIS A 140 30.66 -13.43 12.00
C HIS A 140 31.42 -13.95 13.22
N LYS A 141 30.93 -15.04 13.81
CA LYS A 141 31.54 -15.74 14.97
C LYS A 141 32.98 -16.19 14.75
N ASN A 142 33.38 -16.39 13.50
CA ASN A 142 34.77 -16.69 13.16
C ASN A 142 35.67 -15.43 13.24
N HIS A 143 35.15 -14.33 13.78
CA HIS A 143 35.82 -13.07 14.00
C HIS A 143 36.39 -12.43 12.74
N THR A 144 35.64 -12.58 11.64
CA THR A 144 35.97 -11.97 10.36
C THR A 144 34.70 -11.42 9.72
N PHE A 145 34.86 -10.39 8.89
CA PHE A 145 33.77 -9.92 8.06
C PHE A 145 33.53 -10.86 6.88
N GLN A 146 32.29 -11.28 6.69
CA GLN A 146 31.88 -12.03 5.52
C GLN A 146 30.72 -11.32 4.81
N GLU A 147 30.72 -11.47 3.50
CA GLU A 147 29.73 -10.83 2.66
C GLU A 147 28.40 -11.60 2.69
N THR A 148 27.34 -10.92 3.11
CA THR A 148 26.00 -11.47 3.22
C THR A 148 24.99 -10.59 2.47
N ARG A 149 23.89 -11.19 2.01
CA ARG A 149 22.81 -10.44 1.32
C ARG A 149 21.96 -9.69 2.34
N TRP A 150 21.50 -8.50 2.00
CA TRP A 150 20.69 -7.64 2.88
C TRP A 150 19.52 -8.39 3.53
N LYS A 151 18.77 -9.19 2.76
CA LYS A 151 17.62 -9.97 3.28
C LYS A 151 17.96 -10.98 4.38
N LYS A 152 19.23 -11.34 4.57
CA LYS A 152 19.70 -12.28 5.59
C LYS A 152 20.17 -11.59 6.88
N LEU A 153 20.28 -10.26 6.90
CA LEU A 153 20.66 -9.51 8.10
C LEU A 153 19.61 -9.69 9.20
N ARG A 154 20.10 -9.75 10.43
CA ARG A 154 19.31 -9.90 11.65
C ARG A 154 19.62 -8.76 12.61
N VAL A 155 18.68 -8.49 13.50
CA VAL A 155 18.88 -7.54 14.61
C VAL A 155 20.03 -8.04 15.49
N GLY A 156 20.94 -7.15 15.87
CA GLY A 156 22.15 -7.47 16.65
C GLY A 156 23.40 -7.76 15.83
N ASP A 157 23.27 -7.99 14.51
CA ASP A 157 24.41 -8.17 13.62
C ASP A 157 25.28 -6.90 13.59
N ILE A 158 26.60 -7.06 13.69
CA ILE A 158 27.55 -5.97 13.44
C ILE A 158 27.85 -5.95 11.95
N VAL A 159 27.68 -4.79 11.32
CA VAL A 159 27.95 -4.57 9.91
C VAL A 159 29.08 -3.54 9.73
N LYS A 160 29.92 -3.79 8.74
CA LYS A 160 30.88 -2.82 8.21
C LYS A 160 30.30 -2.23 6.93
N VAL A 161 30.16 -0.91 6.91
CA VAL A 161 29.68 -0.17 5.74
C VAL A 161 30.80 0.72 5.25
N SER A 162 31.16 0.57 3.98
CA SER A 162 32.28 1.28 3.36
C SER A 162 31.81 2.60 2.73
N ARG A 163 32.77 3.46 2.40
CA ARG A 163 32.49 4.72 1.69
C ARG A 163 31.62 4.48 0.47
N ASP A 164 30.65 5.35 0.27
CA ASP A 164 29.72 5.33 -0.87
C ASP A 164 28.76 4.11 -0.91
N GLU A 165 28.66 3.33 0.16
CA GLU A 165 27.65 2.28 0.31
C GLU A 165 26.39 2.79 1.01
N TYR A 166 25.27 2.11 0.75
CA TYR A 166 23.99 2.37 1.41
C TYR A 166 23.88 1.55 2.70
N PHE A 167 23.25 2.11 3.73
CA PHE A 167 22.96 1.37 4.94
C PHE A 167 21.89 0.30 4.69
N PRO A 168 22.16 -0.98 5.06
CA PRO A 168 21.30 -2.09 4.70
C PRO A 168 20.07 -2.27 5.60
N ALA A 169 20.06 -1.57 6.73
CA ALA A 169 19.06 -1.60 7.79
C ALA A 169 19.24 -0.33 8.64
N ASP A 170 18.41 -0.11 9.67
CA ASP A 170 18.70 0.97 10.61
C ASP A 170 19.80 0.50 11.58
N LEU A 171 20.88 1.26 11.67
CA LEU A 171 22.07 0.91 12.43
C LEU A 171 22.30 1.89 13.57
N LEU A 172 22.72 1.38 14.72
CA LEU A 172 23.41 2.17 15.73
C LEU A 172 24.89 2.29 15.35
N LEU A 173 25.40 3.51 15.19
CA LEU A 173 26.80 3.79 14.93
C LEU A 173 27.66 3.43 16.15
N LEU A 174 28.55 2.45 16.00
CA LEU A 174 29.52 2.07 17.04
C LEU A 174 30.79 2.91 16.93
N SER A 175 31.35 3.00 15.73
CA SER A 175 32.61 3.69 15.48
C SER A 175 32.76 4.01 14.00
N SER A 176 33.70 4.88 13.68
CA SER A 176 34.01 5.31 12.32
C SER A 176 35.50 5.15 12.04
N SER A 177 35.91 5.32 10.78
CA SER A 177 37.31 5.46 10.41
C SER A 177 38.01 6.68 11.03
N TYR A 178 37.25 7.72 11.42
CA TYR A 178 37.78 8.91 12.09
C TYR A 178 37.92 8.70 13.59
N GLU A 179 38.93 9.38 14.17
CA GLU A 179 39.26 9.16 15.57
C GLU A 179 38.17 9.62 16.53
N ASP A 180 37.58 10.76 16.20
CA ASP A 180 36.51 11.40 16.95
C ASP A 180 35.14 10.68 16.77
N GLY A 181 35.08 9.60 15.97
CA GLY A 181 33.88 8.79 15.82
C GLY A 181 32.74 9.42 15.01
N PHE A 182 32.99 10.50 14.28
CA PHE A 182 31.98 11.11 13.41
C PHE A 182 31.93 10.45 12.02
N CYS A 183 30.77 10.50 11.37
CA CYS A 183 30.63 10.17 9.96
C CYS A 183 29.63 11.09 9.26
N TYR A 184 29.68 11.16 7.92
CA TYR A 184 28.74 11.94 7.14
C TYR A 184 27.77 11.04 6.38
N VAL A 185 26.50 11.41 6.43
CA VAL A 185 25.41 10.65 5.82
C VAL A 185 24.64 11.54 4.84
N GLU A 186 24.43 11.05 3.63
CA GLU A 186 23.54 11.64 2.63
C GLU A 186 22.15 10.98 2.74
N THR A 187 21.11 11.79 2.96
CA THR A 187 19.71 11.34 3.12
C THR A 187 18.83 11.63 1.91
N ARG A 188 19.40 11.93 0.75
CA ARG A 188 18.66 12.28 -0.48
C ARG A 188 17.55 11.28 -0.85
N ASN A 189 17.71 10.00 -0.53
CA ASN A 189 16.70 8.97 -0.78
C ASN A 189 15.49 9.01 0.17
N LEU A 190 15.58 9.75 1.28
CA LEU A 190 14.58 9.82 2.36
C LEU A 190 13.77 11.10 2.30
N ASP A 191 14.47 12.24 2.30
CA ASP A 191 13.87 13.58 2.41
C ASP A 191 14.20 14.49 1.21
N GLY A 192 14.99 13.98 0.25
CA GLY A 192 15.44 14.77 -0.90
C GLY A 192 16.53 15.79 -0.56
N GLU A 193 17.01 15.85 0.68
CA GLU A 193 18.07 16.77 1.08
C GLU A 193 19.43 16.31 0.52
N THR A 194 20.15 17.22 -0.11
CA THR A 194 21.51 16.98 -0.64
C THR A 194 22.60 17.34 0.37
N SER A 195 22.23 17.93 1.50
CA SER A 195 23.17 18.27 2.56
C SER A 195 23.63 17.01 3.28
N LEU A 196 24.92 16.99 3.64
CA LEU A 196 25.48 15.91 4.45
C LEU A 196 25.12 16.13 5.91
N LYS A 197 24.54 15.11 6.55
CA LYS A 197 24.25 15.11 7.98
C LYS A 197 25.41 14.48 8.73
N SER A 198 25.93 15.19 9.72
CA SER A 198 26.96 14.65 10.63
C SER A 198 26.32 13.74 11.69
N LYS A 199 26.89 12.56 11.89
CA LYS A 199 26.50 11.55 12.88
C LYS A 199 27.70 11.26 13.76
N LEU A 200 27.47 10.91 15.02
CA LEU A 200 28.52 10.77 16.02
C LEU A 200 28.31 9.51 16.85
N ALA A 201 29.34 8.66 16.91
CA ALA A 201 29.39 7.48 17.77
C ALA A 201 29.37 7.87 19.26
N LEU A 202 29.07 6.92 20.14
CA LEU A 202 29.34 7.11 21.56
C LEU A 202 30.85 6.99 21.82
N GLU A 203 31.38 7.83 22.71
CA GLU A 203 32.81 7.81 23.07
C GLU A 203 33.27 6.43 23.56
N VAL A 204 32.40 5.71 24.29
CA VAL A 204 32.68 4.36 24.80
C VAL A 204 32.88 3.31 23.69
N THR A 205 32.28 3.52 22.51
CA THR A 205 32.39 2.60 21.37
C THR A 205 33.34 3.10 20.28
N SER A 206 33.77 4.38 20.30
CA SER A 206 34.65 4.98 19.29
C SER A 206 36.00 4.28 19.11
N SER A 207 36.46 3.52 20.10
CA SER A 207 37.69 2.72 20.05
C SER A 207 37.56 1.42 19.26
N LEU A 208 36.33 1.00 18.90
CA LEU A 208 36.05 -0.25 18.18
C LEU A 208 36.42 -0.15 16.69
N ARG A 209 37.68 0.09 16.35
CA ARG A 209 38.13 0.32 14.96
C ARG A 209 38.76 -0.91 14.30
N GLU A 210 39.17 -1.88 15.09
CA GLU A 210 39.83 -3.10 14.62
C GLU A 210 38.94 -4.32 14.85
N GLU A 211 39.06 -5.34 14.00
CA GLU A 211 38.31 -6.59 14.14
C GLU A 211 38.55 -7.26 15.50
N GLU A 212 39.78 -7.14 16.04
CA GLU A 212 40.13 -7.67 17.36
C GLU A 212 39.34 -7.01 18.49
N SER A 213 39.08 -5.70 18.37
CA SER A 213 38.29 -4.94 19.36
C SER A 213 36.82 -5.37 19.35
N LEU A 214 36.29 -5.78 18.19
CA LEU A 214 34.93 -6.28 18.06
C LEU A 214 34.75 -7.67 18.69
N LYS A 215 35.81 -8.49 18.81
CA LYS A 215 35.72 -9.81 19.46
C LYS A 215 35.25 -9.72 20.90
N LYS A 216 35.67 -8.67 21.62
CA LYS A 216 35.36 -8.47 23.05
C LYS A 216 34.12 -7.60 23.26
N PHE A 217 33.54 -7.06 22.20
CA PHE A 217 32.40 -6.18 22.29
C PHE A 217 31.11 -7.00 22.52
N MET A 218 30.52 -6.84 23.70
CA MET A 218 29.17 -7.30 24.03
C MET A 218 28.42 -6.13 24.66
N ALA A 219 27.21 -5.89 24.21
CA ALA A 219 26.37 -4.81 24.72
C ALA A 219 24.89 -5.13 24.49
N THR A 220 24.04 -4.49 25.29
CA THR A 220 22.58 -4.59 25.13
C THR A 220 22.03 -3.20 24.87
N ILE A 221 21.31 -3.02 23.77
CA ILE A 221 20.63 -1.76 23.46
C ILE A 221 19.17 -1.92 23.82
N LYS A 222 18.61 -0.97 24.58
CA LYS A 222 17.17 -0.85 24.82
C LYS A 222 16.67 0.42 24.14
N CYS A 223 15.69 0.34 23.25
CA CYS A 223 15.21 1.50 22.50
C CYS A 223 13.70 1.51 22.29
N GLU A 224 13.18 2.62 21.78
CA GLU A 224 11.77 2.76 21.37
C GLU A 224 11.33 1.69 20.36
N ASP A 225 10.01 1.45 20.30
CA ASP A 225 9.42 0.60 19.27
C ASP A 225 9.58 1.23 17.86
N PRO A 226 9.57 0.40 16.80
CA PRO A 226 9.55 0.89 15.41
C PRO A 226 8.44 1.93 15.19
N ASN A 227 8.81 3.07 14.61
CA ASN A 227 7.90 4.17 14.31
C ASN A 227 8.31 4.91 13.03
N ASP A 228 7.43 5.76 12.52
CA ASP A 228 7.58 6.49 11.26
C ASP A 228 8.31 7.84 11.40
N ASN A 229 8.72 8.23 12.61
CA ASN A 229 9.42 9.47 12.86
C ASN A 229 10.93 9.33 12.60
N LEU A 230 11.38 9.83 11.43
CA LEU A 230 12.77 9.77 10.99
C LEU A 230 13.75 10.58 11.87
N TYR A 231 13.24 11.54 12.65
CA TYR A 231 14.07 12.52 13.38
C TYR A 231 14.14 12.27 14.88
N SER A 232 13.31 11.36 15.42
CA SER A 232 13.39 10.94 16.82
C SER A 232 14.04 9.58 16.93
N PHE A 233 14.78 9.38 18.02
CA PHE A 233 15.26 8.09 18.45
C PHE A 233 15.62 8.20 19.93
N VAL A 234 15.02 7.34 20.75
CA VAL A 234 15.27 7.27 22.19
C VAL A 234 15.70 5.85 22.54
N GLY A 235 16.77 5.73 23.29
CA GLY A 235 17.25 4.45 23.80
C GLY A 235 18.45 4.60 24.71
N THR A 236 18.95 3.46 25.19
CA THR A 236 20.06 3.34 26.10
C THR A 236 20.94 2.18 25.66
N LEU A 237 22.24 2.41 25.53
CA LEU A 237 23.25 1.37 25.38
C LEU A 237 23.73 0.95 26.76
N HIS A 238 23.59 -0.33 27.08
CA HIS A 238 24.18 -0.95 28.27
C HIS A 238 25.48 -1.65 27.88
N HIS A 239 26.60 -1.17 28.39
CA HIS A 239 27.92 -1.75 28.12
C HIS A 239 28.79 -1.71 29.38
N ASN A 240 29.43 -2.83 29.71
CA ASN A 240 30.26 -3.01 30.92
C ASN A 240 29.57 -2.56 32.23
N GLY A 241 28.26 -2.80 32.35
CA GLY A 241 27.47 -2.43 33.53
C GLY A 241 27.06 -0.95 33.61
N ASN A 242 27.48 -0.11 32.65
CA ASN A 242 27.11 1.29 32.57
C ASN A 242 26.03 1.54 31.51
N GLU A 243 25.25 2.61 31.69
CA GLU A 243 24.19 3.05 30.80
C GLU A 243 24.58 4.33 30.06
N TYR A 244 24.42 4.32 28.74
CA TYR A 244 24.74 5.45 27.88
C TYR A 244 23.48 5.86 27.07
N PRO A 245 22.96 7.08 27.23
CA PRO A 245 21.77 7.51 26.52
C PRO A 245 22.06 7.68 25.02
N LEU A 246 21.10 7.26 24.20
CA LEU A 246 21.14 7.35 22.75
C LEU A 246 20.28 8.49 22.25
N SER A 247 20.69 9.09 21.14
CA SER A 247 19.97 10.17 20.46
C SER A 247 19.91 9.93 18.96
N PRO A 248 19.17 10.73 18.18
CA PRO A 248 19.17 10.66 16.73
C PRO A 248 20.54 10.88 16.08
N ARG A 249 21.56 11.34 16.81
CA ARG A 249 22.92 11.51 16.28
C ARG A 249 23.66 10.18 16.10
N GLN A 250 23.28 9.14 16.83
CA GLN A 250 23.90 7.82 16.78
C GLN A 250 23.21 6.88 15.78
N ILE A 251 22.03 7.22 15.26
CA ILE A 251 21.28 6.36 14.34
C ILE A 251 21.60 6.65 12.87
N LEU A 252 21.81 5.59 12.10
CA LEU A 252 22.00 5.59 10.64
C LEU A 252 20.79 4.89 10.01
N LEU A 253 20.03 5.61 9.19
CA LEU A 253 18.79 5.08 8.62
C LEU A 253 19.05 4.28 7.35
N ARG A 254 18.29 3.21 7.15
CA ARG A 254 18.31 2.39 5.93
C ARG A 254 18.23 3.27 4.67
N ASP A 255 18.89 2.85 3.59
CA ASP A 255 18.91 3.53 2.29
C ASP A 255 19.48 4.97 2.28
N SER A 256 19.97 5.47 3.43
CA SER A 256 20.93 6.59 3.45
C SER A 256 22.31 6.10 3.02
N LYS A 257 23.15 7.02 2.53
CA LYS A 257 24.46 6.69 1.97
C LYS A 257 25.59 7.24 2.84
N LEU A 258 26.60 6.41 3.10
CA LEU A 258 27.82 6.86 3.77
C LEU A 258 28.66 7.72 2.82
N LYS A 259 29.05 8.92 3.25
CA LYS A 259 29.83 9.87 2.48
C LYS A 259 31.01 10.37 3.30
N ASN A 260 32.08 10.77 2.63
CA ASN A 260 33.25 11.42 3.25
C ASN A 260 33.76 10.71 4.53
N THR A 261 33.70 9.38 4.57
CA THR A 261 34.13 8.52 5.68
C THR A 261 34.51 7.18 5.05
N GLU A 262 35.64 6.57 5.43
CA GLU A 262 36.13 5.34 4.75
C GLU A 262 35.29 4.12 5.08
N PHE A 263 34.99 3.95 6.37
CA PHE A 263 34.08 2.91 6.84
C PHE A 263 33.48 3.31 8.18
N ILE A 264 32.39 2.64 8.52
CA ILE A 264 31.82 2.63 9.87
C ILE A 264 31.56 1.19 10.30
N TYR A 265 31.55 0.97 11.61
CA TYR A 265 30.94 -0.21 12.21
C TYR A 265 29.62 0.20 12.87
N GLY A 266 28.58 -0.60 12.63
CA GLY A 266 27.28 -0.36 13.24
C GLY A 266 26.58 -1.65 13.62
N VAL A 267 25.71 -1.59 14.61
CA VAL A 267 24.84 -2.71 15.00
C VAL A 267 23.47 -2.52 14.38
N VAL A 268 22.94 -3.56 13.76
CA VAL A 268 21.57 -3.56 13.21
C VAL A 268 20.55 -3.50 14.34
N ILE A 269 19.72 -2.44 14.38
CA ILE A 269 18.67 -2.29 15.40
C ILE A 269 17.26 -2.55 14.87
N PHE A 270 16.96 -2.12 13.64
CA PHE A 270 15.68 -2.36 12.98
C PHE A 270 15.92 -2.97 11.61
N THR A 271 15.10 -3.95 11.23
CA THR A 271 15.23 -4.75 10.02
C THR A 271 13.94 -4.77 9.22
N GLY A 272 14.06 -4.80 7.90
CA GLY A 272 12.95 -5.02 6.98
C GLY A 272 11.88 -3.96 7.15
N HIS A 273 10.64 -4.40 7.39
CA HIS A 273 9.51 -3.50 7.61
C HIS A 273 9.56 -2.75 8.95
N ASP A 274 10.47 -3.07 9.87
CA ASP A 274 10.61 -2.35 11.14
C ASP A 274 11.52 -1.12 11.01
N THR A 275 12.24 -0.93 9.90
CA THR A 275 13.06 0.28 9.72
C THR A 275 12.16 1.52 9.61
N LYS A 276 12.64 2.66 10.12
CA LYS A 276 11.87 3.91 10.12
C LYS A 276 11.46 4.34 8.70
N VAL A 277 12.30 4.06 7.71
CA VAL A 277 12.03 4.30 6.29
C VAL A 277 10.84 3.48 5.80
N MET A 278 10.77 2.19 6.17
CA MET A 278 9.68 1.32 5.75
C MET A 278 8.40 1.56 6.56
N GLN A 279 8.51 2.07 7.79
CA GLN A 279 7.36 2.54 8.58
C GLN A 279 6.78 3.85 8.01
N ASN A 280 7.63 4.72 7.46
CA ASN A 280 7.20 5.95 6.79
C ASN A 280 6.72 5.69 5.35
N ALA A 281 7.05 4.53 4.77
CA ALA A 281 6.59 4.16 3.44
C ALA A 281 5.06 4.01 3.42
N LEU A 282 4.41 4.70 2.47
CA LEU A 282 2.98 4.54 2.25
C LEU A 282 2.72 3.16 1.66
N ASP A 283 1.78 2.43 2.27
CA ASP A 283 1.24 1.21 1.66
C ASP A 283 0.83 1.49 0.21
N PRO A 284 1.19 0.62 -0.75
CA PRO A 284 0.75 0.76 -2.13
C PRO A 284 -0.76 1.04 -2.16
N PRO A 285 -1.20 2.18 -2.69
CA PRO A 285 -2.56 2.64 -2.45
C PRO A 285 -3.57 1.64 -3.01
N SER A 286 -4.35 1.02 -2.12
CA SER A 286 -5.58 0.28 -2.44
C SER A 286 -6.83 1.16 -2.31
N LYS A 287 -6.63 2.40 -1.82
CA LYS A 287 -7.67 3.40 -1.58
C LYS A 287 -7.92 4.18 -2.86
N ARG A 288 -9.20 4.29 -3.24
CA ARG A 288 -9.62 5.04 -4.43
C ARG A 288 -9.23 6.51 -4.34
N SER A 289 -8.70 7.03 -5.44
CA SER A 289 -8.32 8.44 -5.57
C SER A 289 -9.55 9.36 -5.48
N LYS A 290 -9.34 10.63 -5.07
CA LYS A 290 -10.42 11.65 -5.06
C LYS A 290 -11.05 11.80 -6.45
N ILE A 291 -10.24 11.66 -7.49
CA ILE A 291 -10.65 11.74 -8.90
C ILE A 291 -11.57 10.57 -9.26
N GLU A 292 -11.24 9.33 -8.87
CA GLU A 292 -12.13 8.18 -9.07
C GLU A 292 -13.50 8.36 -8.41
N ARG A 293 -13.55 8.88 -7.18
CA ARG A 293 -14.85 9.14 -6.52
C ARG A 293 -15.67 10.22 -7.24
N ARG A 294 -15.01 11.22 -7.84
CA ARG A 294 -15.71 12.22 -8.68
C ARG A 294 -16.26 11.58 -9.95
N MET A 295 -15.53 10.64 -10.56
CA MET A 295 -16.04 9.90 -11.72
C MET A 295 -17.25 9.06 -11.36
N ASP A 296 -17.24 8.35 -10.23
CA ASP A 296 -18.41 7.57 -9.76
C ASP A 296 -19.65 8.48 -9.68
N LYS A 297 -19.51 9.73 -9.20
CA LYS A 297 -20.62 10.72 -9.19
C LYS A 297 -21.12 11.10 -10.58
N ILE A 298 -20.22 11.30 -11.54
CA ILE A 298 -20.58 11.59 -12.94
C ILE A 298 -21.33 10.39 -13.53
N VAL A 299 -20.85 9.17 -13.28
CA VAL A 299 -21.51 7.93 -13.74
C VAL A 299 -22.91 7.80 -13.14
N TYR A 300 -23.10 8.09 -11.86
CA TYR A 300 -24.43 8.11 -11.25
C TYR A 300 -25.36 9.13 -11.90
N LEU A 301 -24.86 10.34 -12.19
CA LEU A 301 -25.65 11.36 -12.87
C LEU A 301 -26.06 10.91 -14.29
N LEU A 302 -25.14 10.36 -15.08
CA LEU A 302 -25.43 9.84 -16.41
C LEU A 302 -26.41 8.67 -16.37
N PHE A 303 -26.25 7.75 -15.42
CA PHE A 303 -27.18 6.64 -15.21
C PHE A 303 -28.58 7.11 -14.81
N SER A 304 -28.68 8.16 -14.01
CA SER A 304 -29.96 8.74 -13.60
C SER A 304 -30.67 9.39 -14.80
N MET A 305 -29.93 10.11 -15.65
CA MET A 305 -30.46 10.68 -16.90
C MET A 305 -30.88 9.58 -17.89
N LEU A 306 -30.12 8.49 -17.97
CA LEU A 306 -30.44 7.31 -18.80
C LEU A 306 -31.78 6.68 -18.40
N ILE A 307 -32.00 6.47 -17.09
CA ILE A 307 -33.27 5.95 -16.58
C ILE A 307 -34.40 6.91 -16.93
N LEU A 308 -34.21 8.22 -16.73
CA LEU A 308 -35.24 9.22 -16.98
C LEU A 308 -35.68 9.24 -18.46
N ILE A 309 -34.73 9.28 -19.39
CA ILE A 309 -35.02 9.31 -20.83
C ILE A 309 -35.71 8.01 -21.26
N SER A 310 -35.23 6.86 -20.80
CA SER A 310 -35.82 5.55 -21.12
C SER A 310 -37.23 5.41 -20.56
N PHE A 311 -37.47 5.96 -19.36
CA PHE A 311 -38.76 5.93 -18.71
C PHE A 311 -39.80 6.81 -19.44
N ILE A 312 -39.43 8.05 -19.78
CA ILE A 312 -40.30 8.95 -20.55
C ILE A 312 -40.62 8.34 -21.92
N GLY A 313 -39.61 7.78 -22.60
CA GLY A 313 -39.80 7.10 -23.89
C GLY A 313 -40.73 5.88 -23.79
N SER A 314 -40.60 5.10 -22.72
CA SER A 314 -41.48 3.94 -22.44
C SER A 314 -42.93 4.36 -22.17
N ILE A 315 -43.18 5.45 -21.43
CA ILE A 315 -44.53 5.96 -21.22
C ILE A 315 -45.17 6.36 -22.55
N PHE A 316 -44.45 7.13 -23.38
CA PHE A 316 -44.96 7.56 -24.68
C PHE A 316 -45.25 6.36 -25.58
N PHE A 317 -44.32 5.40 -25.64
CA PHE A 317 -44.49 4.15 -26.36
C PHE A 317 -45.74 3.38 -25.88
N GLY A 318 -45.90 3.18 -24.57
CA GLY A 318 -47.04 2.45 -24.00
C GLY A 318 -48.38 3.11 -24.31
N ILE A 319 -48.48 4.43 -24.17
CA ILE A 319 -49.70 5.19 -24.52
C ILE A 319 -50.03 5.02 -26.00
N GLU A 320 -49.03 5.09 -26.86
CA GLU A 320 -49.21 4.99 -28.30
C GLU A 320 -49.59 3.56 -28.74
N THR A 321 -48.96 2.55 -28.13
CA THR A 321 -49.29 1.13 -28.32
C THR A 321 -50.71 0.80 -27.85
N MET A 322 -51.19 1.37 -26.74
CA MET A 322 -52.59 1.24 -26.31
C MET A 322 -53.58 1.83 -27.32
N ARG A 323 -53.22 2.96 -27.96
CA ARG A 323 -54.07 3.61 -28.95
C ARG A 323 -54.14 2.87 -30.29
N ASP A 324 -53.17 2.00 -30.56
CA ASP A 324 -53.13 1.24 -31.81
C ASP A 324 -54.21 0.15 -31.88
N PHE A 325 -54.79 -0.28 -30.76
CA PHE A 325 -55.92 -1.21 -30.71
C PHE A 325 -57.21 -0.48 -30.33
N ARG A 326 -58.02 -0.10 -31.34
CA ARG A 326 -59.35 0.50 -31.14
C ARG A 326 -60.38 -0.19 -32.03
N GLY A 327 -61.44 -0.73 -31.41
CA GLY A 327 -62.59 -1.29 -32.12
C GLY A 327 -62.28 -2.50 -33.01
N GLY A 328 -61.31 -3.34 -32.60
CA GLY A 328 -60.95 -4.58 -33.32
C GLY A 328 -60.11 -4.39 -34.58
N ARG A 329 -59.62 -3.17 -34.86
CA ARG A 329 -58.67 -2.90 -35.95
C ARG A 329 -57.37 -2.31 -35.40
N PHE A 330 -56.25 -2.78 -35.92
CA PHE A 330 -54.94 -2.22 -35.61
C PHE A 330 -54.65 -1.01 -36.50
N ARG A 331 -54.34 0.13 -35.89
CA ARG A 331 -54.03 1.37 -36.65
C ARG A 331 -52.75 1.24 -37.48
N ARG A 332 -51.74 0.53 -36.97
CA ARG A 332 -50.45 0.28 -37.65
C ARG A 332 -50.37 -1.15 -38.18
N TRP A 333 -51.32 -1.54 -39.03
CA TRP A 333 -51.45 -2.89 -39.58
C TRP A 333 -50.18 -3.40 -40.30
N TYR A 334 -49.39 -2.51 -40.91
CA TYR A 334 -48.15 -2.86 -41.61
C TYR A 334 -47.02 -3.34 -40.68
N LEU A 335 -47.12 -3.10 -39.36
CA LEU A 335 -46.18 -3.62 -38.34
C LEU A 335 -46.48 -5.07 -37.93
N ARG A 336 -47.45 -5.73 -38.59
CA ARG A 336 -47.93 -7.10 -38.29
C ARG A 336 -48.23 -7.34 -36.81
N PRO A 337 -49.17 -6.58 -36.23
CA PRO A 337 -49.64 -6.81 -34.86
C PRO A 337 -50.40 -8.14 -34.67
N ASP A 338 -50.60 -8.92 -35.73
CA ASP A 338 -51.19 -10.26 -35.70
C ASP A 338 -50.14 -11.38 -35.46
N ASP A 339 -48.84 -11.08 -35.62
CA ASP A 339 -47.70 -12.00 -35.38
C ASP A 339 -46.68 -11.32 -34.45
N THR A 340 -47.13 -10.98 -33.23
CA THR A 340 -46.39 -10.15 -32.30
C THR A 340 -45.48 -10.95 -31.39
N THR A 341 -44.25 -10.47 -31.23
CA THR A 341 -43.42 -10.84 -30.09
C THR A 341 -43.88 -10.07 -28.83
N VAL A 342 -43.52 -10.56 -27.65
CA VAL A 342 -43.85 -9.92 -26.35
C VAL A 342 -43.35 -8.45 -26.27
N PHE A 343 -42.47 -8.03 -27.18
CA PHE A 343 -41.93 -6.67 -27.28
C PHE A 343 -42.89 -5.66 -27.93
N PHE A 344 -43.86 -6.11 -28.73
CA PHE A 344 -44.83 -5.24 -29.39
C PHE A 344 -46.21 -5.89 -29.41
N ASP A 345 -46.84 -6.00 -28.24
CA ASP A 345 -48.22 -6.49 -28.09
C ASP A 345 -49.15 -5.33 -27.65
N PRO A 346 -50.08 -4.88 -28.52
CA PRO A 346 -51.07 -3.86 -28.19
C PRO A 346 -52.09 -4.29 -27.13
N GLN A 347 -52.40 -5.58 -27.01
CA GLN A 347 -53.32 -6.10 -25.98
C GLN A 347 -52.66 -6.11 -24.60
N ARG A 348 -51.33 -6.24 -24.55
CA ARG A 348 -50.51 -6.20 -23.33
C ARG A 348 -49.60 -4.97 -23.30
N ALA A 349 -50.15 -3.81 -23.67
CA ALA A 349 -49.37 -2.57 -23.78
C ALA A 349 -48.52 -2.19 -22.54
N PRO A 350 -48.93 -2.42 -21.28
CA PRO A 350 -48.05 -2.16 -20.12
C PRO A 350 -46.79 -3.04 -20.10
N ILE A 351 -46.90 -4.30 -20.53
CA ILE A 351 -45.78 -5.25 -20.60
C ILE A 351 -44.85 -4.88 -21.76
N SER A 352 -45.41 -4.54 -22.92
CA SER A 352 -44.66 -4.02 -24.08
C SER A 352 -43.90 -2.75 -23.71
N ALA A 353 -44.51 -1.83 -22.95
CA ALA A 353 -43.87 -0.61 -22.46
C ALA A 353 -42.70 -0.92 -21.49
N PHE A 354 -42.86 -1.89 -20.59
CA PHE A 354 -41.79 -2.31 -19.69
C PHE A 354 -40.59 -2.91 -20.45
N PHE A 355 -40.83 -3.75 -21.46
CA PHE A 355 -39.74 -4.25 -22.28
C PHE A 355 -39.10 -3.16 -23.16
N HIS A 356 -39.89 -2.20 -23.64
CA HIS A 356 -39.37 -1.01 -24.32
C HIS A 356 -38.48 -0.16 -23.38
N PHE A 357 -38.84 -0.05 -22.08
CA PHE A 357 -38.00 0.60 -21.08
C PHE A 357 -36.64 -0.12 -20.94
N LEU A 358 -36.64 -1.44 -20.77
CA LEU A 358 -35.41 -2.24 -20.67
C LEU A 358 -34.56 -2.14 -21.94
N THR A 359 -35.20 -2.16 -23.11
CA THR A 359 -34.53 -1.98 -24.41
C THR A 359 -33.93 -0.57 -24.52
N GLY A 360 -34.65 0.46 -24.07
CA GLY A 360 -34.18 1.85 -24.03
C GLY A 360 -32.97 2.05 -23.13
N LEU A 361 -32.93 1.40 -21.95
CA LEU A 361 -31.76 1.42 -21.06
C LEU A 361 -30.50 0.89 -21.75
N MET A 362 -30.64 -0.16 -22.56
CA MET A 362 -29.53 -0.71 -23.33
C MET A 362 -29.16 0.15 -24.53
N LEU A 363 -30.16 0.62 -25.28
CA LEU A 363 -29.98 1.40 -26.49
C LEU A 363 -29.23 2.70 -26.19
N TYR A 364 -29.62 3.42 -25.13
CA TYR A 364 -28.98 4.66 -24.71
C TYR A 364 -27.78 4.44 -23.79
N GLY A 365 -27.39 3.19 -23.53
CA GLY A 365 -26.25 2.84 -22.67
C GLY A 365 -24.90 3.39 -23.16
N TYR A 366 -24.78 3.76 -24.44
CA TYR A 366 -23.60 4.43 -25.00
C TYR A 366 -23.32 5.81 -24.37
N LEU A 367 -24.30 6.41 -23.68
CA LEU A 367 -24.13 7.67 -22.93
C LEU A 367 -23.14 7.54 -21.79
N ILE A 368 -22.90 6.32 -21.28
CA ILE A 368 -21.86 6.04 -20.29
C ILE A 368 -20.66 5.49 -21.05
N PRO A 369 -19.62 6.30 -21.33
CA PRO A 369 -18.49 5.86 -22.12
C PRO A 369 -17.66 4.82 -21.38
N ILE A 370 -17.57 3.60 -21.96
CA ILE A 370 -16.71 2.50 -21.47
C ILE A 370 -15.25 2.97 -21.33
N SER A 371 -14.81 3.83 -22.26
CA SER A 371 -13.44 4.32 -22.32
C SER A 371 -13.05 5.33 -21.23
N LEU A 372 -14.01 5.91 -20.49
CA LEU A 372 -13.71 7.01 -19.54
C LEU A 372 -12.62 6.64 -18.53
N TYR A 373 -12.71 5.45 -17.95
CA TYR A 373 -11.77 5.00 -16.92
C TYR A 373 -10.40 4.65 -17.50
N VAL A 374 -10.38 3.98 -18.65
CA VAL A 374 -9.13 3.59 -19.32
C VAL A 374 -8.37 4.82 -19.81
N SER A 375 -9.06 5.77 -20.45
CA SER A 375 -8.45 7.00 -20.92
C SER A 375 -7.78 7.77 -19.77
N ILE A 376 -8.42 7.85 -18.60
CA ILE A 376 -7.83 8.55 -17.46
C ILE A 376 -6.68 7.76 -16.83
N GLU A 377 -6.76 6.44 -16.76
CA GLU A 377 -5.63 5.63 -16.32
C GLU A 377 -4.42 5.72 -17.23
N ILE A 378 -4.65 5.79 -18.54
CA ILE A 378 -3.60 6.02 -19.53
C ILE A 378 -3.00 7.41 -19.31
N VAL A 379 -3.83 8.45 -19.17
CA VAL A 379 -3.37 9.82 -18.90
C VAL A 379 -2.55 9.87 -17.61
N LYS A 380 -3.04 9.30 -16.50
CA LYS A 380 -2.29 9.20 -15.24
C LYS A 380 -0.95 8.51 -15.43
N GLY A 381 -0.94 7.36 -16.12
CA GLY A 381 0.29 6.61 -16.38
C GLY A 381 1.31 7.39 -17.23
N PHE A 382 0.85 8.19 -18.19
CA PHE A 382 1.72 9.09 -18.95
C PHE A 382 2.21 10.25 -18.08
N THR A 383 1.35 10.88 -17.28
CA THR A 383 1.75 11.96 -16.36
C THR A 383 2.80 11.48 -15.37
N ASP A 384 2.65 10.28 -14.82
CA ASP A 384 3.60 9.66 -13.89
C ASP A 384 4.94 9.27 -14.57
N HIS A 385 5.01 9.23 -15.90
CA HIS A 385 6.24 8.94 -16.65
C HIS A 385 7.02 10.21 -17.02
N PHE A 386 6.33 11.35 -17.15
CA PHE A 386 6.94 12.64 -17.50
C PHE A 386 7.30 13.51 -16.29
N HIS A 387 6.97 13.05 -15.08
CA HIS A 387 7.48 13.56 -13.80
C HIS A 387 8.47 12.56 -13.23
#